data_AF-A0A965VIG5-F1
#
_entry.id   AF-A0A965VIG5-F1
#
_cell.length_a   1.000
_cell.length_b   1.000
_cell.length_c   1.000
_cell.angle_alpha   90.00
_cell.angle_beta   90.00
_cell.angle_gamma   90.00
#
_symmetry.space_group_name_H-M   'P 1'
#
loop_
_entity.id
_entity.type
_entity.pdbx_description
1 polymer ?
#
loop_
_entity_poly.entity_id
_entity_poly.type
_entity_poly.pdbx_seq_one_letter_code
_entity_poly.pdbx_strand_id
1 'polypeptide(L)'
;MRVIKQAFSPIKEFIRDSRFVGILLLISTALALFIAQSNYYPFINNVLHHSIITGTYLPNSLTEWISDFLMVFYFLLVGLEIKRALLVGELKNKKTALTPIIAAVGGMLVPGLIYYTITKQTPFSNDWGIP
;
A
#
# COMPACT_ATOMS: atom_id res chain seq x y z
N MET A 1 -25.70 -22.08 10.92
CA MET A 1 -24.23 -22.15 10.87
C MET A 1 -23.63 -22.79 9.58
N ARG A 2 -24.41 -23.39 8.67
CA ARG A 2 -23.92 -23.94 7.38
C ARG A 2 -23.90 -22.94 6.21
N VAL A 3 -24.83 -21.98 6.19
CA VAL A 3 -25.00 -21.02 5.08
C VAL A 3 -23.82 -20.05 4.95
N ILE A 4 -23.20 -19.67 6.08
CA ILE A 4 -22.00 -18.81 6.09
C ILE A 4 -20.82 -19.52 5.41
N LYS A 5 -20.66 -20.85 5.51
CA LYS A 5 -19.53 -21.54 4.86
C LYS A 5 -19.65 -21.59 3.33
N GLN A 6 -20.87 -21.49 2.76
CA GLN A 6 -21.08 -21.56 1.31
C GLN A 6 -20.89 -20.21 0.61
N ALA A 7 -21.26 -19.09 1.24
CA ALA A 7 -21.05 -17.76 0.66
C ALA A 7 -19.56 -17.38 0.53
N PHE A 8 -18.72 -17.88 1.44
CA PHE A 8 -17.28 -17.60 1.42
C PHE A 8 -16.48 -18.52 0.49
N SER A 9 -17.06 -19.61 -0.04
CA SER A 9 -16.37 -20.52 -0.97
C SER A 9 -15.98 -19.85 -2.30
N PRO A 10 -16.91 -19.21 -3.04
CA PRO A 10 -16.56 -18.55 -4.29
C PRO A 10 -15.64 -17.34 -4.05
N ILE A 11 -15.89 -16.54 -3.02
CA ILE A 11 -15.03 -15.40 -2.65
C ILE A 11 -13.60 -15.86 -2.33
N LYS A 12 -13.43 -17.02 -1.67
CA LYS A 12 -12.12 -17.55 -1.29
C LYS A 12 -11.36 -18.14 -2.48
N GLU A 13 -12.04 -18.74 -3.46
CA GLU A 13 -11.43 -19.14 -4.74
C GLU A 13 -11.12 -17.93 -5.63
N PHE A 14 -11.97 -16.90 -5.58
CA PHE A 14 -11.85 -15.67 -6.35
C PHE A 14 -10.72 -14.74 -5.86
N ILE A 15 -10.53 -14.64 -4.53
CA ILE A 15 -9.38 -13.96 -3.91
C ILE A 15 -8.06 -14.72 -4.17
N ARG A 16 -8.13 -16.03 -4.44
CA ARG A 16 -6.95 -16.86 -4.70
C ARG A 16 -6.39 -16.65 -6.12
N ASP A 17 -7.15 -16.01 -7.01
CA ASP A 17 -6.66 -15.60 -8.31
C ASP A 17 -5.95 -14.24 -8.20
N SER A 18 -4.62 -14.27 -8.19
CA SER A 18 -3.78 -13.07 -8.15
C SER A 18 -4.09 -12.07 -9.27
N ARG A 19 -4.67 -12.53 -10.40
CA ARG A 19 -5.05 -11.67 -11.52
C ARG A 19 -6.25 -10.79 -11.18
N PHE A 20 -7.21 -11.34 -10.43
CA PHE A 20 -8.42 -10.61 -10.06
C PHE A 20 -8.09 -9.40 -9.17
N VAL A 21 -7.20 -9.58 -8.18
CA VAL A 21 -6.75 -8.49 -7.30
C VAL A 21 -6.11 -7.36 -8.13
N GLY A 22 -5.29 -7.71 -9.13
CA GLY A 22 -4.68 -6.73 -10.04
C GLY A 22 -5.70 -5.97 -10.88
N ILE A 23 -6.69 -6.68 -11.46
CA ILE A 23 -7.76 -6.05 -12.26
C ILE A 23 -8.61 -5.11 -11.39
N LEU A 24 -8.98 -5.54 -10.19
CA LEU A 24 -9.76 -4.74 -9.25
C LEU A 24 -9.02 -3.44 -8.88
N LEU A 25 -7.71 -3.53 -8.64
CA LEU A 25 -6.87 -2.36 -8.35
C LEU A 25 -6.85 -1.39 -9.53
N LEU A 26 -6.66 -1.88 -10.76
CA LEU A 26 -6.69 -1.05 -11.96
C LEU A 26 -8.04 -0.35 -12.15
N ILE A 27 -9.15 -1.06 -11.95
CA ILE A 27 -10.50 -0.48 -12.04
C ILE A 27 -10.68 0.59 -10.95
N SER A 28 -10.25 0.32 -9.71
CA SER A 28 -10.31 1.29 -8.62
C SER A 28 -9.52 2.56 -8.94
N THR A 29 -8.31 2.42 -9.49
CA THR A 29 -7.49 3.57 -9.91
C THR A 29 -8.14 4.34 -11.06
N ALA A 30 -8.69 3.64 -12.06
CA ALA A 30 -9.39 4.28 -13.16
C ALA A 30 -10.63 5.06 -12.69
N LEU A 31 -11.41 4.50 -11.77
CA LEU A 31 -12.54 5.18 -11.15
C LEU A 31 -12.09 6.39 -10.33
N ALA A 32 -11.02 6.27 -9.55
CA ALA A 32 -10.47 7.39 -8.78
C ALA A 32 -10.06 8.55 -9.69
N LEU A 33 -9.35 8.27 -10.80
CA LEU A 33 -8.98 9.28 -11.79
C LEU A 33 -10.21 9.90 -12.47
N PHE A 34 -11.21 9.09 -12.81
CA PHE A 34 -12.45 9.58 -13.41
C PHE A 34 -13.20 10.53 -12.46
N ILE A 35 -13.30 10.17 -11.18
CA ILE A 35 -13.91 11.02 -10.15
C ILE A 35 -13.10 12.30 -9.96
N ALA A 36 -11.77 12.22 -9.94
CA ALA A 36 -10.89 13.39 -9.78
C ALA A 36 -11.07 14.44 -10.89
N GLN A 37 -11.40 14.00 -12.11
CA GLN A 37 -11.69 14.90 -13.24
C GLN A 37 -13.15 15.36 -13.29
N SER A 38 -14.01 14.91 -12.38
CA SER A 38 -15.44 15.23 -12.39
C SER A 38 -15.77 16.51 -11.62
N ASN A 39 -16.90 17.14 -11.95
CA ASN A 39 -17.41 18.32 -11.23
C ASN A 39 -17.79 18.04 -9.76
N TYR A 40 -17.92 16.77 -9.36
CA TYR A 40 -18.22 16.38 -7.99
C TYR A 40 -16.98 16.26 -7.10
N TYR A 41 -15.78 16.29 -7.70
CA TYR A 41 -14.52 16.20 -6.98
C TYR A 41 -14.37 17.23 -5.85
N PRO A 42 -14.70 18.52 -6.03
CA PRO A 42 -14.53 19.51 -4.96
C PRO A 42 -15.35 19.18 -3.70
N PHE A 43 -16.56 18.65 -3.87
CA PHE A 43 -17.41 18.22 -2.77
C PHE A 43 -16.82 17.00 -2.05
N ILE A 44 -16.43 15.97 -2.81
CA ILE A 44 -15.82 14.74 -2.27
C ILE A 44 -14.51 15.07 -1.55
N ASN A 45 -13.67 15.90 -2.17
CA ASN A 45 -12.39 16.32 -1.62
C ASN A 45 -12.57 17.09 -0.31
N ASN A 46 -13.58 17.97 -0.24
CA ASN A 46 -13.90 18.69 0.99
C ASN A 46 -14.29 17.72 2.11
N VAL A 47 -15.20 16.77 1.84
CA VAL A 47 -15.63 15.79 2.84
C VAL A 47 -14.45 14.92 3.31
N LEU A 48 -13.60 14.45 2.40
CA LEU A 48 -12.48 13.58 2.74
C LEU A 48 -11.37 14.29 3.53
N HIS A 49 -11.08 15.55 3.20
CA HIS A 49 -10.02 16.33 3.84
C HIS A 49 -10.52 17.26 4.94
N HIS A 50 -11.82 17.25 5.23
CA HIS A 50 -12.37 18.05 6.32
C HIS A 50 -11.73 17.63 7.64
N SER A 51 -11.14 18.60 8.35
CA SER A 51 -10.49 18.33 9.63
C SER A 51 -11.54 18.11 10.70
N ILE A 52 -11.70 16.86 11.15
CA ILE A 52 -12.72 16.47 12.14
C ILE A 52 -12.21 16.71 13.56
N ILE A 53 -10.90 16.58 13.77
CA ILE A 53 -10.23 16.73 15.06
C ILE A 53 -9.08 17.71 14.86
N THR A 54 -8.93 18.70 15.74
CA THR A 54 -7.83 19.65 15.71
C THR A 54 -7.18 19.72 17.09
N GLY A 55 -5.85 19.83 17.15
CA GLY A 55 -5.09 19.97 18.41
C GLY A 55 -4.62 18.68 19.06
N THR A 56 -4.67 17.54 18.35
CA THR A 56 -4.12 16.25 18.81
C THR A 56 -3.14 15.67 17.78
N TYR A 57 -2.33 14.69 18.18
CA TYR A 57 -1.43 13.93 17.29
C TYR A 57 -2.17 12.86 16.46
N LEU A 58 -3.50 12.85 16.45
CA LEU A 58 -4.32 11.91 15.69
C LEU A 58 -4.48 12.38 14.23
N PRO A 59 -4.81 11.46 13.29
CA PRO A 59 -5.13 11.83 11.93
C PRO A 59 -6.31 12.83 11.93
N ASN A 60 -6.12 13.95 11.23
CA ASN A 60 -7.04 15.08 11.33
C ASN A 60 -8.16 14.98 10.30
N SER A 61 -7.95 14.24 9.20
CA SER A 61 -8.91 14.06 8.10
C SER A 61 -9.35 12.60 7.91
N LEU A 62 -10.47 12.39 7.22
CA LEU A 62 -10.91 11.03 6.85
C LEU A 62 -9.90 10.35 5.93
N THR A 63 -9.28 11.11 5.02
CA THR A 63 -8.23 10.58 4.13
C THR A 63 -7.07 9.99 4.93
N GLU A 64 -6.54 10.72 5.91
CA GLU A 64 -5.42 10.23 6.74
C GLU A 64 -5.83 9.00 7.56
N TRP A 65 -7.02 9.01 8.17
CA TRP A 65 -7.55 7.86 8.90
C TRP A 65 -7.66 6.60 8.03
N ILE A 66 -8.22 6.73 6.83
CA ILE A 66 -8.40 5.60 5.91
C ILE A 66 -7.04 5.08 5.46
N SER A 67 -6.13 5.97 5.08
CA SER A 67 -4.78 5.61 4.65
C SER A 67 -4.01 4.87 5.74
N ASP A 68 -3.96 5.42 6.95
CA ASP A 68 -3.24 4.81 8.07
C ASP A 68 -3.86 3.46 8.45
N PHE A 69 -5.20 3.41 8.59
CA PHE A 69 -5.90 2.18 8.95
C PHE A 69 -5.69 1.06 7.92
N LEU A 70 -5.86 1.35 6.63
CA LEU A 70 -5.64 0.36 5.57
C LEU A 70 -4.17 -0.08 5.51
N MET A 71 -3.23 0.86 5.73
CA MET A 71 -1.81 0.57 5.79
C MET A 71 -1.48 -0.38 6.96
N VAL A 72 -2.14 -0.25 8.12
CA VAL A 72 -1.98 -1.22 9.22
C VAL A 72 -2.33 -2.65 8.78
N PHE A 73 -3.45 -2.87 8.09
CA PHE A 73 -3.79 -4.22 7.61
C PHE A 73 -2.83 -4.72 6.53
N TYR A 74 -2.42 -3.83 5.62
CA TYR A 74 -1.45 -4.16 4.59
C TYR A 74 -0.12 -4.62 5.20
N PHE A 75 0.46 -3.83 6.11
CA PHE A 75 1.72 -4.17 6.76
C PHE A 75 1.61 -5.35 7.71
N LEU A 76 0.45 -5.58 8.35
CA LEU A 76 0.21 -6.80 9.10
C LEU A 76 0.31 -8.03 8.20
N LEU A 77 -0.36 -8.01 7.05
CA LEU A 77 -0.34 -9.13 6.10
C LEU A 77 1.07 -9.35 5.53
N VAL A 78 1.74 -8.28 5.10
CA VAL A 78 3.12 -8.32 4.62
C VAL A 78 4.05 -8.86 5.72
N GLY A 79 3.90 -8.40 6.96
CA GLY A 79 4.68 -8.86 8.10
C GLY A 79 4.49 -10.35 8.38
N LEU A 80 3.25 -10.86 8.27
CA LEU A 80 2.95 -12.29 8.39
C LEU A 80 3.60 -13.11 7.26
N GLU A 81 3.59 -12.60 6.03
CA GLU A 81 4.23 -13.28 4.89
C GLU A 81 5.76 -13.27 5.00
N ILE A 82 6.36 -12.16 5.46
CA ILE A 82 7.80 -12.10 5.76
C ILE A 82 8.14 -13.10 6.87
N LYS A 83 7.36 -13.16 7.96
CA LYS A 83 7.56 -14.15 9.02
C LYS A 83 7.48 -15.58 8.48
N ARG A 84 6.50 -15.87 7.62
CA ARG A 84 6.38 -17.17 6.95
C ARG A 84 7.61 -17.46 6.09
N ALA A 85 8.07 -16.50 5.30
CA ALA A 85 9.25 -16.63 4.44
C ALA A 85 10.53 -16.90 5.23
N LEU A 86 10.67 -16.32 6.43
CA LEU A 86 11.78 -16.55 7.34
C LEU A 86 11.75 -17.93 8.01
N LEU A 87 10.56 -18.44 8.37
CA LEU A 87 10.43 -19.70 9.10
C LEU A 87 10.49 -20.93 8.17
N VAL A 88 9.80 -20.86 7.04
CA VAL A 88 9.58 -22.03 6.15
C VAL A 88 9.82 -21.72 4.67
N GLY A 89 10.09 -20.46 4.30
CA GLY A 89 10.28 -20.05 2.91
C GLY A 89 11.75 -19.82 2.51
N GLU A 90 11.92 -19.05 1.44
CA GLU A 90 13.21 -18.83 0.77
C GLU A 90 14.23 -18.05 1.60
N LEU A 91 13.75 -17.29 2.59
CA LEU A 91 14.59 -16.50 3.49
C LEU A 91 15.12 -17.31 4.69
N LYS A 92 14.71 -18.57 4.84
CA LYS A 92 15.14 -19.44 5.94
C LYS A 92 16.65 -19.70 5.93
N ASN A 93 17.24 -19.92 4.75
CA ASN A 93 18.66 -20.20 4.61
C ASN A 93 19.43 -18.92 4.28
N LYS A 94 20.45 -18.58 5.08
CA LYS A 94 21.26 -17.35 4.89
C LYS A 94 21.83 -17.20 3.47
N LYS A 95 22.26 -18.31 2.85
CA LYS A 95 22.80 -18.29 1.48
C LYS A 95 21.76 -17.95 0.42
N THR A 96 20.52 -18.44 0.55
CA THR A 96 19.44 -18.16 -0.41
C THR A 96 18.76 -16.82 -0.12
N ALA A 97 18.75 -16.37 1.14
CA ALA A 97 18.21 -15.07 1.55
C ALA A 97 19.06 -13.89 1.06
N LEU A 98 20.37 -14.07 0.88
CA LEU A 98 21.27 -12.98 0.53
C LEU A 98 20.93 -12.35 -0.82
N THR A 99 20.61 -13.16 -1.83
CA THR A 99 20.24 -12.70 -3.17
C THR A 99 19.02 -11.76 -3.18
N PRO A 100 17.84 -12.15 -2.64
CA PRO A 100 16.68 -11.26 -2.59
C PRO A 100 16.90 -10.04 -1.69
N ILE A 101 17.67 -10.17 -0.60
CA ILE A 101 18.00 -9.01 0.27
C ILE A 101 18.82 -7.98 -0.51
N ILE A 102 19.90 -8.40 -1.18
CA ILE A 102 20.73 -7.48 -1.97
C ILE A 102 19.91 -6.88 -3.12
N ALA A 103 19.08 -7.68 -3.79
CA ALA A 103 18.19 -7.19 -4.85
C ALA A 103 17.20 -6.14 -4.33
N ALA A 104 16.59 -6.35 -3.16
CA ALA A 104 15.67 -5.39 -2.54
C ALA A 104 16.38 -4.11 -2.09
N VAL A 105 17.54 -4.23 -1.44
CA VAL A 105 18.35 -3.07 -1.01
C VAL A 105 18.81 -2.26 -2.22
N GLY A 106 19.31 -2.91 -3.27
CA GLY A 106 19.68 -2.25 -4.52
C GLY A 106 18.47 -1.58 -5.19
N GLY A 107 17.33 -2.27 -5.23
CA GLY A 107 16.06 -1.76 -5.76
C GLY A 107 15.52 -0.53 -5.02
N MET A 108 15.88 -0.33 -3.75
CA MET A 108 15.52 0.86 -2.97
C MET A 108 16.58 1.96 -3.05
N LEU A 109 17.86 1.62 -2.89
CA LEU A 109 18.95 2.59 -2.80
C LEU A 109 19.24 3.27 -4.14
N VAL A 110 19.23 2.53 -5.23
CA VAL A 110 19.54 3.08 -6.56
C VAL A 110 18.55 4.17 -6.97
N PRO A 111 17.22 3.94 -6.99
CA PRO A 111 16.28 4.98 -7.39
C PRO A 111 16.21 6.11 -6.36
N GLY A 112 16.34 5.83 -5.06
CA GLY A 112 16.41 6.86 -4.01
C GLY A 112 17.61 7.80 -4.15
N LEU A 113 18.80 7.28 -4.46
CA LEU A 113 20.00 8.10 -4.72
C LEU A 113 19.87 8.91 -6.01
N ILE A 114 19.30 8.32 -7.07
CA ILE A 114 19.03 9.06 -8.32
C ILE A 114 18.09 10.23 -8.03
N TYR A 115 16.99 9.99 -7.32
CA TYR A 115 16.06 11.05 -6.93
C TYR A 115 16.74 12.12 -6.10
N TYR A 116 17.46 11.73 -5.04
CA TYR A 116 18.13 12.67 -4.14
C TYR A 116 19.14 13.56 -4.86
N THR A 117 19.93 13.00 -5.79
CA THR A 117 20.92 13.80 -6.53
C THR A 117 20.25 14.82 -7.45
N ILE A 118 19.09 14.51 -8.01
CA ILE A 118 18.27 15.43 -8.81
C ILE A 118 17.59 16.49 -7.93
N THR A 119 17.13 16.15 -6.73
CA THR A 119 16.34 17.02 -5.85
C THR A 119 17.13 17.70 -4.72
N LYS A 120 18.45 17.50 -4.62
CA LYS A 120 19.30 17.94 -3.50
C LYS A 120 19.18 19.42 -3.10
N GLN A 121 18.80 20.29 -4.03
CA GLN A 121 18.67 21.75 -3.80
C GLN A 121 17.20 22.22 -3.79
N THR A 122 16.25 21.29 -3.73
CA THR A 122 14.82 21.59 -3.68
C THR A 122 14.26 21.22 -2.30
N PRO A 123 13.09 21.78 -1.92
CA PRO A 123 12.38 21.39 -0.70
C PRO A 123 12.02 19.89 -0.65
N PHE A 124 12.02 19.21 -1.80
CA PHE A 124 11.65 17.80 -1.96
C PHE A 124 12.80 16.83 -1.72
N SER A 125 13.99 17.31 -1.36
CA SER A 125 15.17 16.46 -1.11
C SER A 125 14.95 15.35 -0.07
N ASN A 126 13.98 15.52 0.85
CA ASN A 126 13.65 14.51 1.86
C ASN A 126 12.74 13.38 1.36
N ASP A 127 12.17 13.50 0.15
CA ASP A 127 11.19 12.56 -0.40
C ASP A 127 11.83 11.40 -1.19
N TRP A 128 13.07 11.04 -0.85
CA TRP A 128 13.87 10.03 -1.54
C TRP A 128 13.32 8.59 -1.42
N GLY A 129 12.33 8.36 -0.55
CA GLY A 129 11.66 7.07 -0.37
C GLY A 129 10.42 6.85 -1.26
N ILE A 130 10.06 7.80 -2.13
CA ILE A 130 8.94 7.68 -3.08
C ILE A 130 9.25 6.77 -4.30
N PRO A 131 10.43 6.87 -4.94
CA PRO A 131 10.80 6.07 -6.11
C PRO A 131 10.99 4.57 -5.82
#